data_AF-A0A1M7AF46-F1
#
_entry.id   AF-A0A1M7AF46-F1
#
_cell.length_a   1.000
_cell.length_b   1.000
_cell.length_c   1.000
_cell.angle_alpha   90.00
_cell.angle_beta   90.00
_cell.angle_gamma   90.00
#
_symmetry.space_group_name_H-M   'P 1'
#
loop_
_entity.id
_entity.type
_entity.pdbx_description
1 polymer ?
#
loop_
_entity_poly.entity_id
_entity_poly.type
_entity_poly.pdbx_seq_one_letter_code
_entity_poly.pdbx_strand_id
1 'polypeptide(L)'
;MRDWTYSRAENAVSTLDPFGRAYPLLAIGEEATPGPLAEAAAEAGAPLRVEAFTSGAAADRLREAYERRLVLVRPDGYVAWRGDAVDAGTARRVVEVVTGRASHRR
;
A
#
# COMPACT_ATOMS: atom_id res chain seq x y z
N MET A 1 6.58 26.69 20.37
CA MET A 1 5.94 27.80 19.64
C MET A 1 6.51 27.81 18.24
N ARG A 2 5.63 27.67 17.22
CA ARG A 2 5.88 27.67 15.75
C ARG A 2 6.58 26.42 15.20
N ASP A 3 6.14 25.79 14.10
CA ASP A 3 4.97 25.93 13.23
C ASP A 3 4.90 24.60 12.45
N TRP A 4 3.84 23.81 12.63
CA TRP A 4 3.65 22.55 11.88
C TRP A 4 3.02 22.89 10.53
N THR A 5 3.82 23.22 9.53
CA THR A 5 3.32 23.32 8.16
C THR A 5 3.44 21.95 7.49
N TYR A 6 2.51 21.05 7.83
CA TYR A 6 2.19 19.91 6.98
C TYR A 6 1.54 20.50 5.73
N SER A 7 2.33 20.69 4.66
CA SER A 7 1.81 21.04 3.35
C SER A 7 0.92 19.89 2.88
N ARG A 8 -0.37 19.95 3.25
CA ARG A 8 -1.40 19.17 2.58
C ARG A 8 -1.37 19.63 1.14
N ALA A 9 -0.94 18.75 0.25
CA ALA A 9 -1.32 18.84 -1.14
C ALA A 9 -2.86 18.81 -1.17
N GLU A 10 -3.45 19.97 -1.43
CA GLU A 10 -4.87 20.14 -1.67
C GLU A 10 -5.19 19.49 -3.02
N ASN A 11 -5.35 18.17 -3.04
CA ASN A 11 -6.09 17.53 -4.10
C ASN A 11 -7.45 17.14 -3.52
N ALA A 12 -8.47 17.91 -3.90
CA ALA A 12 -9.84 17.67 -3.56
C ALA A 12 -10.31 16.34 -4.20
N VAL A 13 -10.10 15.22 -3.51
CA VAL A 13 -10.81 13.97 -3.81
C VAL A 13 -12.24 14.15 -3.27
N SER A 14 -13.15 14.59 -4.12
CA SER A 14 -14.55 14.85 -3.76
C SER A 14 -15.53 13.93 -4.52
N THR A 15 -16.27 13.17 -3.71
CA THR A 15 -17.68 12.71 -3.87
C THR A 15 -18.04 11.59 -4.87
N LEU A 16 -17.09 11.01 -5.61
CA LEU A 16 -17.32 9.80 -6.43
C LEU A 16 -16.22 8.73 -6.26
N ASP A 17 -15.74 8.50 -5.05
CA ASP A 17 -15.11 7.21 -4.71
C ASP A 17 -16.25 6.30 -4.25
N PRO A 18 -16.84 5.46 -5.12
CA PRO A 18 -18.09 4.80 -4.76
C PRO A 18 -17.95 3.85 -3.54
N PHE A 19 -16.74 3.53 -3.07
CA PHE A 19 -16.54 2.66 -1.91
C PHE A 19 -15.19 2.95 -1.27
N GLY A 20 -15.12 3.74 -0.18
CA GLY A 20 -13.89 4.09 0.56
C GLY A 20 -13.05 2.91 1.07
N ARG A 21 -12.46 2.14 0.15
CA ARG A 21 -11.81 0.84 0.34
C ARG A 21 -10.60 0.66 -0.58
N ALA A 22 -9.88 1.74 -0.87
CA ALA A 22 -8.56 1.58 -1.47
C ALA A 22 -7.67 0.75 -0.52
N TYR A 23 -6.88 -0.17 -1.04
CA TYR A 23 -5.87 -0.93 -0.31
C TYR A 23 -4.58 -0.10 -0.30
N PRO A 24 -4.17 0.50 0.84
CA PRO A 24 -2.93 1.25 0.89
C PRO A 24 -1.74 0.30 0.79
N LEU A 25 -0.79 0.60 -0.08
CA LEU A 25 0.51 -0.05 -0.16
C LEU A 25 1.58 0.97 0.24
N LEU A 26 2.14 0.81 1.43
CA LEU A 26 3.25 1.64 1.89
C LEU A 26 4.53 1.15 1.22
N ALA A 27 5.19 2.02 0.48
CA ALA A 27 6.51 1.81 -0.10
C ALA A 27 7.52 2.66 0.70
N ILE A 28 8.36 2.01 1.50
CA ILE A 28 9.22 2.62 2.51
C ILE A 28 10.68 2.49 2.08
N GLY A 29 11.35 3.63 1.91
CA GLY A 29 12.71 3.74 1.38
C GLY A 29 12.76 3.80 -0.15
N GLU A 30 13.87 4.29 -0.68
CA GLU A 30 14.08 4.45 -2.13
C GLU A 30 14.17 3.11 -2.87
N GLU A 31 14.57 2.03 -2.19
CA GLU A 31 14.70 0.70 -2.77
C GLU A 31 13.37 -0.08 -2.80
N ALA A 32 12.27 0.52 -2.33
CA ALA A 32 10.96 -0.12 -2.36
C ALA A 32 10.45 -0.24 -3.81
N THR A 33 10.09 -1.45 -4.22
CA THR A 33 9.59 -1.76 -5.56
C THR A 33 8.12 -2.19 -5.54
N PRO A 34 7.15 -1.25 -5.49
CA PRO A 34 5.73 -1.57 -5.38
C PRO A 34 5.09 -2.08 -6.69
N GLY A 35 5.79 -1.95 -7.82
CA GLY A 35 5.29 -2.25 -9.17
C GLY A 35 4.52 -3.58 -9.28
N PRO A 36 5.10 -4.72 -8.87
CA PRO A 36 4.44 -6.02 -9.00
C PRO A 36 3.07 -6.10 -8.28
N LEU A 37 2.92 -5.47 -7.12
CA LEU A 37 1.64 -5.42 -6.40
C LEU A 37 0.66 -4.45 -7.04
N ALA A 38 1.14 -3.30 -7.51
CA ALA A 38 0.30 -2.31 -8.16
C ALA A 38 -0.27 -2.84 -9.49
N GLU A 39 0.56 -3.51 -10.30
CA GLU A 39 0.17 -4.18 -11.53
C GLU A 39 -0.85 -5.29 -11.26
N ALA A 40 -0.55 -6.18 -10.31
CA ALA A 40 -1.47 -7.26 -9.94
C ALA A 40 -2.83 -6.73 -9.44
N ALA A 41 -2.86 -5.63 -8.70
CA ALA A 41 -4.10 -5.01 -8.24
C ALA A 41 -4.90 -4.38 -9.40
N ALA A 42 -4.21 -3.71 -10.33
CA ALA A 42 -4.83 -3.17 -11.54
C ALA A 42 -5.46 -4.27 -12.40
N GLU A 43 -4.74 -5.37 -12.63
CA GLU A 43 -5.26 -6.55 -13.34
C GLU A 43 -6.49 -7.16 -12.65
N ALA A 44 -6.51 -7.17 -11.32
CA ALA A 44 -7.62 -7.68 -10.53
C ALA A 44 -8.81 -6.69 -10.38
N GLY A 45 -8.71 -5.48 -10.95
CA GLY A 45 -9.68 -4.41 -10.75
C GLY A 45 -9.84 -3.99 -9.29
N ALA A 46 -8.78 -4.15 -8.49
CA ALA A 46 -8.76 -3.79 -7.08
C ALA A 46 -8.21 -2.36 -6.91
N PRO A 47 -8.90 -1.48 -6.17
CA PRO A 47 -8.40 -0.12 -5.94
C PRO A 47 -7.22 -0.17 -4.98
N LEU A 48 -5.99 -0.20 -5.48
CA LEU A 48 -4.77 -0.11 -4.68
C LEU A 48 -4.17 1.29 -4.80
N ARG A 49 -3.73 1.87 -3.67
CA ARG A 49 -3.07 3.17 -3.63
C ARG A 49 -1.65 2.99 -3.09
N VAL A 50 -0.65 3.39 -3.87
CA VAL A 50 0.75 3.38 -3.43
C VAL A 50 1.04 4.67 -2.68
N GLU A 51 1.54 4.54 -1.45
CA GLU A 51 1.98 5.65 -0.60
C GLU A 51 3.50 5.53 -0.42
N ALA A 52 4.26 6.40 -1.08
CA ALA A 52 5.71 6.36 -1.09
C ALA A 52 6.31 7.23 0.01
N PHE A 53 7.15 6.63 0.86
CA PHE A 53 7.90 7.26 1.94
C PHE A 53 9.39 7.04 1.67
N THR A 54 9.97 7.85 0.80
CA THR A 54 11.35 7.67 0.32
C THR A 54 12.40 8.15 1.30
N SER A 55 12.14 9.22 2.06
CA SER A 55 13.10 9.80 3.01
C SER A 55 12.44 10.57 4.15
N GLY A 56 13.22 10.85 5.19
CA GLY A 56 12.83 11.67 6.35
C GLY A 56 12.20 10.87 7.48
N ALA A 57 11.91 11.57 8.59
CA ALA A 57 11.50 10.95 9.85
C ALA A 57 10.25 10.06 9.77
N ALA A 58 9.36 10.30 8.80
CA ALA A 58 8.21 9.43 8.56
C ALA A 58 8.64 8.07 7.97
N ALA A 59 9.53 8.08 6.98
CA ALA A 59 10.10 6.86 6.40
C ALA A 59 10.88 6.07 7.47
N ASP A 60 11.68 6.75 8.29
CA ASP A 60 12.47 6.11 9.36
C ASP A 60 11.57 5.41 10.39
N ARG A 61 10.52 6.10 10.87
CA ARG A 61 9.55 5.53 11.82
C ARG A 61 8.78 4.36 11.22
N LEU A 62 8.39 4.46 9.95
CA LEU A 62 7.71 3.35 9.27
C LEU A 62 8.65 2.17 9.08
N ARG A 63 9.93 2.42 8.79
CA ARG A 63 10.95 1.38 8.63
C ARG A 63 11.24 0.66 9.95
N GLU A 64 11.24 1.39 11.06
CA GLU A 64 11.35 0.86 12.42
C GLU A 64 10.12 0.04 12.81
N ALA A 65 8.91 0.58 12.56
CA ALA A 65 7.67 -0.07 12.99
C ALA A 65 7.31 -1.32 12.17
N TYR A 66 7.48 -1.27 10.85
CA TYR A 66 7.04 -2.35 9.96
C TYR A 66 8.16 -3.32 9.56
N GLU A 67 9.42 -2.94 9.76
CA GLU A 67 10.64 -3.70 9.46
C GLU A 67 10.79 -4.12 7.99
N ARG A 68 9.87 -3.72 7.11
CA ARG A 68 9.82 -4.12 5.70
C ARG A 68 9.60 -2.92 4.79
N ARG A 69 10.08 -3.03 3.55
CA ARG A 69 9.96 -1.96 2.55
C ARG A 69 8.58 -1.84 1.91
N LEU A 70 7.82 -2.93 1.86
CA LEU A 70 6.48 -2.95 1.29
C LEU A 70 5.50 -3.46 2.35
N VAL A 71 4.43 -2.70 2.57
CA VAL A 71 3.37 -3.06 3.53
C VAL A 71 2.02 -2.82 2.87
N LEU A 72 1.30 -3.91 2.61
CA LEU A 72 -0.06 -3.86 2.09
C LEU A 72 -1.04 -3.86 3.27
N VAL A 73 -1.87 -2.83 3.32
CA VAL A 73 -2.85 -2.59 4.37
C VAL A 73 -4.25 -2.79 3.79
N ARG A 74 -5.14 -3.38 4.58
CA ARG A 74 -6.55 -3.49 4.25
C ARG A 74 -7.28 -2.17 4.54
N PRO A 75 -8.45 -1.94 3.93
CA PRO A 75 -9.29 -0.79 4.25
C PRO A 75 -9.70 -0.65 5.72
N ASP A 76 -9.66 -1.74 6.50
CA ASP A 76 -9.94 -1.74 7.95
C ASP A 76 -8.73 -1.38 8.82
N GLY A 77 -7.59 -1.04 8.21
CA GLY A 77 -6.37 -0.61 8.89
C GLY A 77 -5.42 -1.75 9.29
N TYR A 78 -5.76 -3.01 9.00
CA TYR A 78 -4.89 -4.14 9.32
C TYR A 78 -3.88 -4.42 8.21
N VAL A 79 -2.64 -4.75 8.59
CA VAL A 79 -1.63 -5.25 7.66
C VAL A 79 -2.06 -6.60 7.13
N ALA A 80 -2.23 -6.70 5.82
CA ALA A 80 -2.60 -7.93 5.13
C ALA A 80 -1.39 -8.68 4.56
N TRP A 81 -0.32 -7.95 4.25
CA TRP A 81 0.95 -8.51 3.81
C TRP A 81 2.09 -7.51 4.03
N ARG A 82 3.31 -8.00 4.30
CA ARG A 82 4.53 -7.18 4.32
C ARG A 82 5.73 -7.95 3.80
N GLY A 83 6.67 -7.27 3.15
CA GLY A 83 7.89 -7.87 2.59
C GLY A 83 8.87 -6.83 2.06
N ASP A 84 10.13 -7.23 1.83
CA ASP A 84 11.15 -6.31 1.31
C ASP A 84 11.18 -6.20 -0.21
N ALA A 85 10.61 -7.19 -0.89
CA ALA A 85 10.40 -7.29 -2.33
C ALA A 85 9.36 -8.39 -2.59
N VAL A 86 8.78 -8.40 -3.78
CA VAL A 86 7.83 -9.44 -4.20
C VAL A 86 7.89 -9.60 -5.71
N ASP A 87 7.95 -10.84 -6.20
CA ASP A 87 7.88 -11.13 -7.63
C ASP A 87 6.43 -11.09 -8.13
N ALA A 88 6.23 -11.04 -9.45
CA ALA A 88 4.90 -10.93 -10.05
C ALA A 88 3.95 -12.09 -9.68
N GLY A 89 4.46 -13.33 -9.58
CA GLY A 89 3.64 -14.49 -9.24
C GLY A 89 3.15 -14.45 -7.80
N THR A 90 4.05 -14.11 -6.86
CA THR A 90 3.69 -13.92 -5.46
C THR A 90 2.77 -12.71 -5.28
N ALA A 91 3.03 -11.59 -5.97
CA ALA A 91 2.22 -10.38 -5.90
C ALA A 91 0.77 -10.64 -6.33
N ARG A 92 0.58 -11.38 -7.42
CA ARG A 92 -0.74 -11.82 -7.88
C ARG A 92 -1.48 -12.59 -6.80
N ARG A 93 -0.83 -13.59 -6.19
CA ARG A 93 -1.43 -14.40 -5.13
C ARG A 93 -1.79 -13.57 -3.89
N VAL A 94 -0.94 -12.62 -3.51
CA VAL A 94 -1.22 -11.68 -2.41
C VAL A 94 -2.48 -10.89 -2.70
N VAL A 95 -2.59 -10.28 -3.89
CA VAL A 95 -3.78 -9.51 -4.29
C VAL A 95 -5.04 -10.38 -4.31
N GLU A 96 -4.96 -11.61 -4.83
CA GLU A 96 -6.09 -12.55 -4.82
C GLU A 96 -6.57 -12.84 -3.40
N VAL A 97 -5.67 -13.09 -2.45
CA VAL A 97 -6.03 -13.35 -1.04
C VAL A 97 -6.63 -12.10 -0.38
N VAL A 98 -5.97 -10.96 -0.51
CA VAL A 98 -6.36 -9.72 0.16
C VAL A 98 -7.70 -9.19 -0.34
N THR A 99 -8.03 -9.45 -1.62
CA THR A 99 -9.30 -9.05 -2.22
C THR A 99 -10.39 -10.12 -2.14
N GLY A 100 -10.12 -11.27 -1.50
CA GLY A 100 -11.08 -12.36 -1.36
C GLY A 100 -11.37 -13.13 -2.65
N ARG A 101 -10.48 -13.04 -3.64
CA ARG A 101 -10.55 -13.75 -4.94
C ARG A 101 -9.76 -15.05 -4.96
N ALA A 102 -9.05 -15.38 -3.90
CA ALA A 102 -8.36 -16.66 -3.77
C ALA A 102 -9.37 -17.82 -3.78
N SER A 103 -9.26 -18.70 -4.77
CA SER A 103 -10.03 -19.94 -4.78
C SER A 103 -9.50 -20.87 -3.69
N HIS A 104 -10.37 -21.28 -2.77
CA HIS A 104 -10.07 -22.36 -1.84
C HIS A 104 -9.92 -23.66 -2.64
N ARG A 105 -8.68 -24.10 -2.90
CA ARG A 105 -8.46 -25.51 -3.22
C ARG A 105 -8.75 -26.33 -1.96
N ARG A 106 -9.83 -27.10 -2.01
CA ARG A 106 -10.05 -28.25 -1.12
C ARG A 106 -9.24 -29.43 -1.61
#